data_AF-R6IF83-F1
#
_entry.id   AF-R6IF83-F1
#
_cell.length_a   1.000
_cell.length_b   1.000
_cell.length_c   1.000
_cell.angle_alpha   90.00
_cell.angle_beta   90.00
_cell.angle_gamma   90.00
#
_symmetry.space_group_name_H-M   'P 1'
#
loop_
_entity.id
_entity.type
_entity.pdbx_description
1 polymer ?
#
loop_
_entity_poly.entity_id
_entity_poly.type
_entity_poly.pdbx_seq_one_letter_code
_entity_poly.pdbx_strand_id
1 'polypeptide(L)'
;MSRQKSIILYTLDVLLFIAWCVMLPYSMGFFTYVGTPNMLIFVGALACIAGMWLIGKMLSTGGRRVLVQVKYCVIISLVLLAVTYAKMYIGQ
;
A
#
# COMPACT_ATOMS: atom_id res chain seq x y z
N MET A 1 -10.11 -6.19 24.06
CA MET A 1 -8.83 -6.43 23.36
C MET A 1 -7.68 -6.03 24.28
N SER A 2 -6.70 -6.91 24.53
CA SER A 2 -5.60 -6.61 25.45
C SER A 2 -4.68 -5.52 24.87
N ARG A 3 -4.10 -4.68 25.76
CA ARG A 3 -3.23 -3.55 25.38
C ARG A 3 -2.08 -4.00 24.46
N GLN A 4 -1.50 -5.16 24.76
CA GLN A 4 -0.41 -5.78 24.01
C GLN A 4 -0.79 -6.15 22.57
N LYS A 5 -1.97 -6.76 22.36
CA LYS A 5 -2.46 -7.12 21.01
C LYS A 5 -2.67 -5.88 20.13
N SER A 6 -3.16 -4.79 20.71
CA SER A 6 -3.34 -3.57 19.94
C SER A 6 -2.03 -2.90 19.56
N ILE A 7 -1.01 -2.93 20.43
CA ILE A 7 0.32 -2.40 20.09
C ILE A 7 0.89 -3.18 18.90
N ILE A 8 0.83 -4.52 18.94
CA ILE A 8 1.31 -5.38 17.84
C ILE A 8 0.60 -5.05 16.52
N LEU A 9 -0.72 -4.89 16.56
CA LEU A 9 -1.51 -4.56 15.36
C LEU A 9 -1.18 -3.17 14.82
N TYR A 10 -0.96 -2.17 15.67
CA TYR A 10 -0.49 -0.85 15.22
C TYR A 10 0.91 -0.94 14.60
N THR A 11 1.84 -1.67 15.21
CA THR A 11 3.18 -1.86 14.64
C THR A 11 3.11 -2.54 13.28
N LEU A 12 2.28 -3.57 13.13
CA LEU A 12 2.06 -4.25 11.85
C LEU A 12 1.43 -3.33 10.79
N ASP A 13 0.44 -2.51 11.16
CA ASP A 13 -0.18 -1.53 10.26
C ASP A 13 0.86 -0.54 9.70
N VAL A 14 1.72 -0.02 10.58
CA VAL A 14 2.81 0.90 10.20
C VAL A 14 3.85 0.20 9.31
N LEU A 15 4.23 -1.04 9.62
CA LEU A 15 5.18 -1.80 8.80
C LEU A 15 4.63 -2.07 7.39
N LEU A 16 3.35 -2.44 7.28
CA LEU A 16 2.69 -2.64 6.00
C LEU A 16 2.56 -1.33 5.21
N PHE A 17 2.32 -0.21 5.89
CA PHE A 17 2.32 1.11 5.27
C PHE A 17 3.70 1.48 4.69
N ILE A 18 4.77 1.26 5.46
CA ILE A 18 6.14 1.51 5.00
C ILE A 18 6.47 0.59 3.80
N ALA A 19 6.13 -0.69 3.88
CA ALA A 19 6.33 -1.62 2.78
C ALA A 19 5.60 -1.17 1.51
N TRP A 20 4.34 -0.74 1.63
CA TRP A 20 3.57 -0.18 0.51
C TRP A 20 4.25 1.07 -0.08
N CYS A 21 4.71 2.00 0.76
CA CYS A 21 5.41 3.22 0.32
C CYS A 21 6.70 2.94 -0.48
N VAL A 22 7.38 1.82 -0.22
CA VAL A 22 8.59 1.42 -0.96
C VAL A 22 8.24 0.59 -2.20
N MET A 23 7.33 -0.37 -2.07
CA MET A 23 6.97 -1.27 -3.17
C MET A 23 6.24 -0.54 -4.29
N LEU A 24 5.40 0.46 -3.98
CA LEU A 24 4.61 1.15 -4.99
C LEU A 24 5.48 1.92 -6.00
N PRO A 25 6.38 2.84 -5.61
CA PRO A 25 7.21 3.54 -6.58
C PRO A 25 8.25 2.61 -7.24
N TYR A 26 8.72 1.59 -6.52
CA TYR A 26 9.60 0.57 -7.09
C TYR A 26 8.89 -0.23 -8.19
N SER A 27 7.62 -0.58 -8.01
CA SER A 27 6.81 -1.28 -9.02
C SER A 27 6.56 -0.44 -10.27
N MET A 28 6.55 0.88 -10.17
CA MET A 28 6.39 1.79 -11.32
C MET A 28 7.71 2.12 -12.01
N GLY A 29 8.83 1.54 -11.54
CA GLY A 29 10.14 1.76 -12.12
C GLY A 29 10.77 3.13 -11.81
N PHE A 30 10.28 3.87 -10.80
CA PHE A 30 10.90 5.15 -10.39
C PHE A 30 12.31 4.96 -9.82
N PHE A 31 12.62 3.78 -9.29
CA PHE A 31 13.91 3.44 -8.67
C PHE A 31 14.73 2.43 -9.47
N THR A 32 14.20 1.87 -10.56
CA THR A 32 14.93 0.93 -11.41
C THR A 32 15.41 1.67 -12.66
N TYR A 33 16.71 1.59 -12.96
CA TYR A 33 17.33 2.24 -14.13
C TYR A 33 16.69 1.87 -15.49
N VAL A 34 15.84 0.84 -15.51
CA VAL A 34 15.18 0.29 -16.69
C VAL A 34 13.85 1.01 -16.97
N GLY A 35 13.26 1.72 -15.99
CA GLY A 35 11.98 2.43 -16.15
C GLY A 35 10.80 1.52 -16.49
N THR A 36 10.95 0.19 -16.35
CA THR A 36 9.92 -0.77 -16.68
C THR A 36 9.05 -1.08 -15.46
N PRO A 37 7.71 -0.98 -15.60
CA PRO A 37 6.80 -1.32 -14.53
C PRO A 37 6.82 -2.82 -14.27
N ASN A 38 6.88 -3.19 -13.00
CA ASN A 38 6.86 -4.58 -12.53
C ASN A 38 5.54 -4.87 -11.80
N MET A 39 4.62 -5.52 -12.52
CA MET A 39 3.29 -5.84 -12.02
C MET A 39 3.29 -6.80 -10.82
N LEU A 40 4.30 -7.68 -10.69
CA LEU A 40 4.39 -8.58 -9.52
C LEU A 40 4.62 -7.78 -8.22
N ILE A 41 5.45 -6.73 -8.29
CA ILE A 41 5.75 -5.89 -7.13
C ILE A 41 4.55 -4.99 -6.81
N PHE A 42 3.80 -4.56 -7.83
CA PHE A 42 2.54 -3.84 -7.66
C PHE A 42 1.49 -4.69 -6.93
N VAL A 43 1.37 -5.98 -7.30
CA VAL A 43 0.50 -6.94 -6.56
C VAL A 43 0.95 -7.07 -5.10
N GLY A 44 2.26 -7.09 -4.84
CA GLY A 44 2.79 -7.04 -3.48
C GLY A 44 2.36 -5.79 -2.70
N ALA A 45 2.39 -4.61 -3.33
CA ALA A 45 1.89 -3.37 -2.74
C ALA A 45 0.38 -3.45 -2.43
N LEU A 46 -0.43 -4.04 -3.32
CA LEU A 46 -1.86 -4.27 -3.06
C LEU A 46 -2.10 -5.24 -1.90
N ALA A 47 -1.26 -6.26 -1.75
CA ALA A 47 -1.33 -7.18 -0.60
C ALA A 47 -1.07 -6.44 0.72
N CYS A 48 -0.16 -5.45 0.75
CA CYS A 48 0.05 -4.60 1.92
C CYS A 48 -1.20 -3.78 2.28
N ILE A 49 -1.90 -3.22 1.27
CA ILE A 49 -3.18 -2.51 1.47
C ILE A 49 -4.24 -3.43 2.05
N ALA A 50 -4.37 -4.66 1.52
CA ALA A 50 -5.30 -5.65 2.04
C ALA A 50 -4.99 -6.02 3.50
N GLY A 51 -3.71 -6.15 3.84
CA GLY A 51 -3.25 -6.37 5.21
C GLY A 51 -3.64 -5.22 6.16
N MET A 52 -3.37 -3.97 5.77
CA MET A 52 -3.78 -2.79 6.54
C MET A 52 -5.31 -2.73 6.72
N TRP A 53 -6.08 -3.12 5.70
CA TRP A 53 -7.54 -3.17 5.81
C TRP A 53 -8.04 -4.21 6.80
N LEU A 54 -7.45 -5.41 6.81
CA LEU A 54 -7.79 -6.46 7.78
C LEU A 54 -7.45 -6.04 9.20
N ILE A 55 -6.29 -5.42 9.41
CA ILE A 55 -5.87 -4.88 10.71
C ILE A 55 -6.83 -3.75 11.15
N GLY A 56 -7.17 -2.85 10.25
CA GLY A 56 -8.13 -1.77 10.48
C GLY A 56 -9.51 -2.30 10.89
N LYS A 57 -9.98 -3.38 10.26
CA LYS A 57 -11.21 -4.07 10.68
C LYS A 57 -11.08 -4.61 12.10
N MET A 58 -9.99 -5.33 12.41
CA MET A 58 -9.77 -5.88 13.76
C MET A 58 -9.69 -4.81 14.85
N LEU A 59 -9.08 -3.66 14.55
CA LEU A 59 -9.01 -2.51 15.47
C LEU A 59 -10.37 -1.80 15.63
N SER A 60 -11.14 -1.69 14.55
CA SER A 60 -12.47 -1.07 14.56
C SER A 60 -13.48 -1.89 15.36
N THR A 61 -13.41 -3.23 15.31
CA THR A 61 -14.24 -4.11 16.18
C THR A 61 -13.90 -3.90 17.66
N GLY A 62 -12.70 -3.39 17.96
CA GLY A 62 -12.26 -3.02 19.31
C GLY A 62 -12.54 -1.57 19.71
N GLY A 63 -13.28 -0.80 18.90
CA GLY A 63 -13.62 0.61 19.17
C GLY A 63 -12.46 1.59 18.99
N ARG A 64 -11.33 1.18 18.39
CA ARG A 64 -10.17 2.04 18.16
C ARG A 64 -10.16 2.59 16.74
N ARG A 65 -9.80 3.87 16.60
CA ARG A 65 -9.65 4.52 15.29
C ARG A 65 -8.42 3.97 14.56
N VAL A 66 -8.60 3.71 13.27
CA VAL A 66 -7.56 3.29 12.33
C VAL A 66 -6.71 4.51 11.97
N LEU A 67 -5.39 4.37 12.00
CA LEU A 67 -4.43 5.45 11.76
C LEU A 67 -4.32 5.79 10.26
N VAL A 68 -4.26 4.76 9.41
CA VAL A 68 -4.11 4.91 7.96
C VAL A 68 -5.45 4.66 7.26
N GLN A 69 -5.94 5.66 6.53
CA GLN A 69 -7.12 5.46 5.68
C GLN A 69 -6.73 4.72 4.40
N VAL A 70 -6.91 3.40 4.42
CA VAL A 70 -6.73 2.46 3.29
C VAL A 70 -7.33 3.01 1.98
N LYS A 71 -8.42 3.77 2.06
CA LYS A 71 -9.06 4.44 0.92
C LYS A 71 -8.07 5.30 0.13
N TYR A 72 -7.19 6.06 0.78
CA TYR A 72 -6.19 6.88 0.10
C TYR A 72 -5.10 6.03 -0.54
N CYS A 73 -4.63 4.97 0.12
CA CYS A 73 -3.62 4.07 -0.45
C CYS A 73 -4.11 3.41 -1.75
N VAL A 74 -5.39 3.03 -1.82
CA VAL A 74 -6.00 2.47 -3.04
C VAL A 74 -6.06 3.51 -4.15
N ILE A 75 -6.56 4.72 -3.87
CA ILE A 75 -6.68 5.80 -4.86
C ILE A 75 -5.29 6.15 -5.41
N ILE A 76 -4.30 6.36 -4.54
CA ILE A 76 -2.92 6.69 -4.93
C ILE A 76 -2.34 5.58 -5.82
N SER A 77 -2.53 4.31 -5.44
CA SER A 77 -2.01 3.18 -6.23
C SER A 77 -2.62 3.10 -7.63
N LEU A 78 -3.94 3.33 -7.74
CA LEU A 78 -4.64 3.32 -9.04
C LEU A 78 -4.24 4.51 -9.92
N VAL A 79 -4.14 5.71 -9.35
CA VAL A 79 -3.70 6.91 -10.08
C VAL A 79 -2.28 6.75 -10.58
N LEU A 80 -1.36 6.25 -9.75
CA LEU A 80 0.02 5.98 -10.17
C LEU A 80 0.12 4.93 -11.27
N LEU A 81 -0.67 3.86 -11.17
CA LEU A 81 -0.75 2.85 -12.21
C LEU A 81 -1.23 3.46 -13.54
N ALA A 82 -2.32 4.23 -13.50
CA ALA A 82 -2.90 4.86 -14.68
C ALA A 82 -1.91 5.85 -15.33
N VAL A 83 -1.23 6.69 -14.55
CA VAL A 83 -0.23 7.64 -15.06
C VAL A 83 0.97 6.92 -15.66
N THR A 84 1.45 5.87 -15.02
CA THR A 84 2.61 5.10 -15.50
C THR A 84 2.29 4.43 -16.83
N TYR A 85 1.13 3.80 -16.95
CA TYR A 85 0.69 3.20 -18.21
C TYR A 85 0.37 4.24 -19.28
N ALA A 86 -0.30 5.35 -18.95
CA ALA A 86 -0.58 6.42 -19.91
C ALA A 86 0.71 7.02 -20.49
N LYS A 87 1.76 7.20 -19.68
CA LYS A 87 3.07 7.67 -20.16
C LYS A 87 3.70 6.72 -21.18
N MET A 88 3.51 5.41 -21.04
CA MET A 88 4.01 4.45 -22.03
C MET A 88 3.34 4.61 -23.41
N TYR A 89 2.07 5.01 -23.45
CA TYR A 89 1.34 5.22 -24.71
C TYR A 89 1.53 6.62 -25.32
N ILE A 90 1.87 7.63 -24.52
CA ILE A 90 2.12 9.01 -25.00
C ILE A 90 3.57 9.17 -25.52
N GLY A 91 4.49 8.31 -25.09
CA GLY A 91 5.90 8.33 -25.52
C GLY A 91 6.21 7.53 -26.79
N GLN A 92 5.19 7.01 -27.49
CA GLN A 92 5.28 6.46 -28.85
C GLN A 92 4.83 7.51 -29.87
#